data_AF-A0A822YM97-F1
#
_entry.id   AF-A0A822YM97-F1
#
_cell.length_a   1.000
_cell.length_b   1.000
_cell.length_c   1.000
_cell.angle_alpha   90.00
_cell.angle_beta   90.00
_cell.angle_gamma   90.00
#
_symmetry.space_group_name_H-M   'P 1'
#
loop_
_entity.id
_entity.type
_entity.pdbx_description
1 polymer ?
#
loop_
_entity_poly.entity_id
_entity_poly.type
_entity_poly.pdbx_seq_one_letter_code
_entity_poly.pdbx_strand_id
1 'polypeptide(L)' 'MDNPLIATPDINSTLMGRAQGLYAMFSQQNNSLSVVGRNPILNEVREMPIVKGTGVFRIACGYCLAKNTPWQYLMQ' A
#
# COMPACT_ATOMS: atom_id res chain seq x y z
N MET A 1 -5.18 10.60 -6.87
CA MET A 1 -5.47 9.15 -6.91
C MET A 1 -5.59 8.68 -5.48
N ASP A 2 -6.74 8.11 -5.13
CA ASP A 2 -7.15 7.67 -3.78
C ASP A 2 -7.67 6.22 -3.89
N ASN A 3 -6.78 5.25 -3.77
CA ASN A 3 -7.07 3.84 -4.00
C ASN A 3 -7.35 3.12 -2.67
N PRO A 4 -8.43 2.34 -2.52
CA PRO A 4 -8.63 1.53 -1.33
C PRO A 4 -7.58 0.40 -1.27
N LEU A 5 -7.01 0.17 -0.09
CA LEU A 5 -6.20 -0.99 0.26
C LEU A 5 -7.11 -1.98 0.99
N ILE A 6 -7.32 -3.13 0.37
CA ILE A 6 -8.25 -4.17 0.79
C ILE A 6 -7.47 -5.41 1.26
N ALA A 7 -8.03 -6.14 2.22
CA ALA A 7 -7.37 -7.30 2.85
C ALA A 7 -7.13 -8.45 1.86
N THR A 8 -7.99 -8.56 0.85
CA THR A 8 -7.90 -9.53 -0.24
C THR A 8 -8.13 -8.83 -1.57
N PRO A 9 -7.84 -9.43 -2.72
CA PRO A 9 -8.09 -8.82 -4.03
C PRO A 9 -9.57 -8.58 -4.37
N ASP A 10 -10.52 -9.08 -3.57
CA ASP A 10 -11.95 -8.87 -3.75
C ASP A 10 -12.38 -7.45 -3.34
N ILE A 11 -13.08 -6.76 -4.25
CA ILE A 11 -13.59 -5.39 -4.08
C ILE A 11 -14.51 -5.22 -2.86
N ASN A 12 -15.18 -6.29 -2.42
CA ASN A 12 -16.07 -6.26 -1.24
C ASN A 12 -15.35 -6.60 0.07
N SER A 13 -14.04 -6.90 0.02
CA SER A 13 -13.30 -7.32 1.20
C SER A 13 -12.98 -6.16 2.14
N THR A 14 -12.57 -6.51 3.36
CA THR A 14 -12.33 -5.54 4.44
C THR A 14 -11.37 -4.45 4.00
N LEU A 15 -11.83 -3.20 4.08
CA LEU A 15 -11.02 -2.01 3.82
C LEU A 15 -10.00 -1.86 4.94
N MET A 16 -8.74 -2.12 4.63
CA MET A 16 -7.64 -1.95 5.56
C MET A 16 -7.20 -0.49 5.63
N GLY A 17 -7.29 0.24 4.53
CA GLY A 17 -6.98 1.67 4.50
C GLY A 17 -7.12 2.23 3.09
N ARG A 18 -6.67 3.46 2.86
CA ARG A 18 -6.62 4.05 1.52
C ARG A 18 -5.18 4.44 1.22
N ALA A 19 -4.71 4.14 0.01
CA ALA A 19 -3.47 4.57 -0.61
C ALA A 19 -3.68 5.90 -1.34
N GLN A 20 -2.99 6.96 -0.91
CA GLN A 20 -3.06 8.27 -1.53
C GLN A 20 -1.67 8.72 -2.04
N GLY A 21 -1.64 9.43 -3.17
CA GLY A 21 -0.44 10.11 -3.66
C GLY A 21 0.47 9.30 -4.60
N LEU A 22 1.72 9.75 -4.75
CA LEU A 22 2.64 9.32 -5.80
C LEU A 22 3.23 7.90 -5.60
N TYR A 23 3.24 7.33 -4.37
CA TYR A 23 3.85 6.01 -4.04
C TYR A 23 3.25 5.23 -2.83
N ALA A 24 1.95 5.37 -2.58
CA ALA A 24 1.16 4.71 -1.53
C ALA A 24 1.35 5.27 -0.10
N MET A 25 0.28 5.87 0.41
CA MET A 25 0.16 6.30 1.79
C MET A 25 -1.05 5.63 2.39
N PHE A 26 -0.86 4.72 3.34
CA PHE A 26 -1.92 4.05 4.06
C PHE A 26 -2.46 4.95 5.18
N SER A 27 -3.78 5.06 5.28
CA SER A 27 -4.45 5.78 6.37
C SER A 27 -5.61 4.96 6.92
N GLN A 28 -5.64 4.78 8.24
CA GLN A 28 -6.72 4.13 8.97
C GLN A 28 -7.01 4.89 10.27
N GLN A 29 -8.22 5.46 10.36
CA GLN A 29 -8.92 5.98 11.55
C GLN A 29 -8.19 6.93 12.53
N ASN A 30 -6.90 7.22 12.33
CA ASN A 30 -6.01 8.23 12.96
C ASN A 30 -4.51 7.86 12.84
N ASN A 31 -4.20 6.71 12.25
CA ASN A 31 -2.85 6.24 11.99
C ASN A 31 -2.56 6.32 10.49
N SER A 32 -1.38 6.80 10.13
CA SER A 32 -0.94 6.83 8.73
C SER A 32 0.47 6.30 8.56
N LEU A 33 0.74 5.69 7.41
CA LEU A 33 2.03 5.19 6.99
C LEU A 33 2.29 5.67 5.56
N SER A 34 3.41 6.36 5.33
CA SER A 34 3.79 6.92 4.05
C SER A 34 4.98 6.15 3.47
N VAL A 35 4.78 5.62 2.27
CA VAL A 35 5.81 4.94 1.49
C VAL A 35 6.13 5.83 0.29
N VAL A 36 7.42 6.11 0.10
CA VAL A 36 7.89 6.92 -1.03
C VAL A 36 9.18 6.32 -1.54
N GLY A 37 9.19 5.87 -2.79
CA GLY A 37 10.35 5.21 -3.38
C GLY A 37 10.20 5.02 -4.89
N ARG A 38 11.25 4.49 -5.52
CA ARG A 38 11.21 4.17 -6.95
C ARG A 38 10.28 2.98 -7.17
N ASN A 39 9.38 3.09 -8.15
CA ASN A 39 8.43 2.04 -8.51
C ASN A 39 8.69 1.52 -9.93
N PRO A 40 9.67 0.63 -10.15
CA PRO A 40 9.87 0.01 -11.45
C PRO A 40 8.75 -1.01 -11.70
N ILE A 41 7.62 -0.56 -12.28
CA ILE A 41 6.37 -1.35 -12.46
C ILE A 41 6.61 -2.69 -13.19
N LEU A 42 7.68 -2.78 -13.99
CA LEU A 42 8.10 -3.97 -14.72
C LEU A 42 8.76 -5.06 -13.85
N ASN A 43 9.14 -4.74 -12.61
CA ASN A 43 9.66 -5.74 -11.66
C ASN A 43 8.51 -6.37 -10.87
N GLU A 44 8.52 -7.71 -10.79
CA GLU A 44 7.48 -8.51 -10.12
C GLU A 44 7.38 -8.22 -8.61
N VAL A 45 8.53 -7.98 -7.97
CA VAL A 45 8.61 -7.65 -6.53
C VAL A 45 9.37 -6.35 -6.39
N ARG A 46 8.80 -5.41 -5.63
CA ARG A 46 9.37 -4.07 -5.44
C ARG A 46 9.47 -3.72 -3.98
N GLU A 47 10.66 -3.38 -3.54
CA GLU A 47 10.92 -2.87 -2.20
C GLU A 47 10.68 -1.36 -2.19
N MET A 48 9.79 -0.92 -1.31
CA MET A 48 9.50 0.49 -1.12
C MET A 48 9.76 0.88 0.34
N PRO A 49 10.63 1.87 0.61
CA PRO A 49 10.96 2.23 1.97
C PRO A 49 9.79 2.96 2.65
N ILE A 50 9.59 2.65 3.92
CA ILE A 50 8.72 3.43 4.81
C ILE A 50 9.45 4.70 5.16
N VAL A 51 8.90 5.84 4.76
CA VAL A 51 9.54 7.15 4.95
C VAL A 51 8.99 7.87 6.18
N LYS A 52 7.72 7.63 6.51
CA LYS A 52 7.06 8.32 7.63
C LYS A 52 5.88 7.51 8.16
N GLY A 53 5.59 7.65 9.45
CA GLY A 53 4.37 7.14 10.05
C GLY A 53 3.86 8.05 11.17
N THR A 54 2.56 7.99 11.42
CA THR A 54 1.85 8.72 12.48
C THR A 54 1.04 7.75 13.35
N GLY A 55 0.68 8.17 14.56
CA GLY A 55 -0.02 7.30 15.51
C GLY A 55 0.84 6.12 15.95
N VAL A 56 0.32 4.89 15.87
CA VAL A 56 1.05 3.65 16.22
C VAL A 56 2.26 3.38 15.31
N PHE A 57 2.29 3.97 14.12
CA PHE A 57 3.41 3.86 13.18
C PHE A 57 4.46 4.96 13.37
N ARG A 58 4.37 5.74 14.45
CA ARG A 58 5.37 6.77 14.78
C ARG A 58 6.74 6.09 14.98
N ILE A 59 7.75 6.54 14.23
CA ILE A 59 9.13 5.97 14.21
C ILE A 59 9.17 4.57 13.57
N ALA A 60 8.16 4.17 12.78
CA ALA A 60 8.26 2.94 11.99
C ALA A 60 9.39 3.05 10.94
N CYS A 61 10.31 2.09 10.97
CA CYS A 61 11.37 1.92 9.98
C CYS A 61 11.24 0.54 9.34
N GLY A 62 11.32 0.47 8.02
CA GLY A 62 11.18 -0.79 7.29
C GLY A 62 10.93 -0.57 5.80
N TYR A 63 10.58 -1.63 5.09
CA TYR A 63 10.26 -1.60 3.67
C TYR A 63 9.04 -2.48 3.38
N CYS A 64 8.28 -2.11 2.37
CA CYS A 64 7.14 -2.86 1.88
C CYS A 64 7.52 -3.59 0.59
N LEU A 65 7.08 -4.84 0.45
CA LEU A 65 7.19 -5.60 -0.79
C LEU A 65 5.89 -5.48 -1.57
N ALA A 66 5.89 -4.69 -2.63
CA ALA A 66 4.78 -4.58 -3.56
C ALA A 66 4.90 -5.65 -4.65
N LYS A 67 3.83 -6.43 -4.83
CA LYS A 67 3.68 -7.39 -5.93
C LYS A 67 2.44 -7.02 -6.72
N ASN A 68 2.51 -7.14 -8.04
CA ASN A 68 1.33 -6.97 -8.87
C ASN A 68 0.46 -8.22 -8.76
N THR A 69 -0.82 -8.06 -8.45
CA THR A 69 -1.76 -9.18 -8.56
C THR A 69 -1.90 -9.57 -10.03
N PRO A 70 -1.81 -10.86 -10.38
CA PRO A 70 -2.10 -11.31 -11.73
C PRO A 70 -3.55 -10.96 -12.08
N TRP A 71 -3.77 -10.49 -13.32
CA TRP A 71 -5.10 -10.13 -13.84
C TRP A 71 -6.15 -11.25 -13.75
N GLN A 72 -5.72 -12.50 -13.54
CA GLN A 72 -6.57 -13.68 -13.37
C GLN A 72 -7.50 -13.58 -12.14
N TYR A 73 -7.14 -12.82 -11.11
CA TYR A 73 -7.95 -12.65 -9.89
C TYR A 73 -9.00 -11.53 -10.00
N LEU A 74 -8.92 -10.65 -11.01
CA LEU A 74 -9.86 -9.53 -11.20
C LEU A 74 -11.01 -9.87 -12.16
N MET A 75 -11.02 -11.08 -12.75
CA MET A 75 -12.06 -11.56 -13.67
C MET A 75 -12.97 -12.62 -13.05
N GLN A 76 -13.09 -12.66 -11.72
CA GLN A 76 -14.00 -13.54 -10.98
C GLN A 76 -15.05 -12.72 -10.24
#